data_AF-A0A2P0QM00-F1
#
_entry.id   AF-A0A2P0QM00-F1
#
_cell.length_a   1.000
_cell.length_b   1.000
_cell.length_c   1.000
_cell.angle_alpha   90.00
_cell.angle_beta   90.00
_cell.angle_gamma   90.00
#
_symmetry.space_group_name_H-M   'P 1'
#
loop_
_entity.id
_entity.type
_entity.pdbx_description
1 polymer ?
#
loop_
_entity_poly.entity_id
_entity_poly.type
_entity_poly.pdbx_seq_one_letter_code
_entity_poly.pdbx_strand_id
1 'polypeptide(L)'
;MTGKGINIKIKELQSDIGYIKGLELSIGKFSREKWTEQEGPTPFPSISALRDWDKKLLARYPPFYLPFCDLCCLCTYGKCDLTGTKRGACGINIAAQQSRMVLIAACIGAATHVSHAHELVNHAIRKYGHDLPLNPGGLAVEVEAPIIRLVCGIKPEKLGDLEVVLEYLENQLTSLLSAAHTGQEGDNLDFESKVFHAGMIDHVGLEVADLVQVSAYGYPKADPDAALVDLGMGTVDTKKPVILVIGH
;
A
#
# COMPACT_ATOMS: atom_id res chain seq x y z
N MET A 1 -12.25 5.91 6.61
CA MET A 1 -11.84 5.78 8.02
C MET A 1 -11.45 7.15 8.56
N THR A 2 -12.41 7.90 9.13
CA THR A 2 -12.14 9.16 9.84
C THR A 2 -12.55 8.98 11.29
N GLY A 3 -11.82 8.11 12.00
CA GLY A 3 -11.98 8.00 13.45
C GLY A 3 -11.38 9.25 14.08
N LYS A 4 -12.20 10.24 14.43
CA LYS A 4 -11.76 11.33 15.31
C LYS A 4 -11.28 10.69 16.60
N GLY A 5 -9.96 10.64 16.80
CA GLY A 5 -9.40 10.19 18.06
C GLY A 5 -9.88 11.11 19.19
N ILE A 6 -10.33 10.52 20.29
CA ILE A 6 -10.63 11.23 21.53
C ILE A 6 -9.39 11.12 22.40
N ASN A 7 -8.67 12.21 22.62
CA ASN A 7 -7.64 12.27 23.66
C ASN A 7 -8.21 13.02 24.86
N ILE A 8 -8.37 12.31 25.98
CA ILE A 8 -8.83 12.84 27.26
C ILE A 8 -7.62 12.82 28.21
N LYS A 9 -7.18 14.01 28.61
CA LYS A 9 -6.20 14.19 29.68
C LYS A 9 -6.89 14.64 30.96
N ILE A 10 -6.87 13.77 31.97
CA ILE A 10 -7.37 14.09 33.31
C ILE A 10 -6.15 14.27 34.21
N LYS A 11 -5.90 15.52 34.60
CA LYS A 11 -4.76 15.88 35.47
C LYS A 11 -4.82 15.15 36.81
N GLU A 12 -6.01 15.10 37.40
CA GLU A 12 -6.26 14.43 38.68
C GLU A 12 -7.67 13.81 38.64
N LEU A 13 -7.78 12.52 38.92
CA LEU A 13 -9.04 11.81 39.08
C LEU A 13 -9.12 11.31 40.53
N GLN A 14 -10.04 11.87 41.30
CA GLN A 14 -10.33 11.42 42.66
C GLN A 14 -11.63 10.62 42.65
N SER A 15 -11.58 9.40 43.18
CA SER A 15 -12.73 8.51 43.32
C SER A 15 -12.71 7.82 44.69
N ASP A 16 -13.83 7.22 45.09
CA ASP A 16 -13.97 6.52 46.37
C ASP A 16 -13.02 5.32 46.51
N ILE A 17 -12.45 4.85 45.41
CA ILE A 17 -11.51 3.72 45.32
C ILE A 17 -10.05 4.15 45.18
N GLY A 18 -9.75 5.44 45.04
CA GLY A 18 -8.38 5.93 44.95
C GLY A 18 -8.21 7.22 44.16
N TYR A 19 -6.97 7.69 44.16
CA TYR A 19 -6.54 8.95 43.55
C TYR A 19 -5.51 8.69 42.45
N ILE A 20 -5.85 9.06 41.23
CA ILE A 20 -5.01 8.87 40.03
C ILE A 20 -4.53 10.24 39.56
N LYS A 21 -3.20 10.42 39.45
CA LYS A 21 -2.58 11.61 38.85
C LYS A 21 -2.12 11.30 37.44
N GLY A 22 -2.42 12.21 36.51
CA GLY A 22 -1.94 12.14 35.13
C GLY A 22 -2.57 10.99 34.32
N LEU A 23 -3.89 10.80 34.42
CA LEU A 23 -4.59 9.82 33.59
C LEU A 23 -4.71 10.37 32.16
N GLU A 24 -4.11 9.67 31.20
CA GLU A 24 -4.26 9.95 29.78
C GLU A 24 -5.02 8.79 29.12
N LEU A 25 -6.17 9.10 28.53
CA LEU A 25 -7.01 8.17 27.81
C LEU A 25 -7.05 8.60 26.34
N SER A 26 -6.37 7.86 25.47
CA SER A 26 -6.44 8.05 24.02
C SER A 26 -7.30 6.95 23.40
N ILE A 27 -8.48 7.33 22.92
CA ILE A 27 -9.36 6.47 22.13
C ILE A 27 -9.18 6.85 20.66
N GLY A 28 -8.29 6.14 19.98
CA GLY A 28 -7.87 6.41 18.60
C GLY A 28 -6.39 6.08 18.44
N LYS A 29 -6.00 5.53 17.28
CA LYS A 29 -4.71 4.84 17.11
C LYS A 29 -3.46 5.75 17.09
N PHE A 30 -3.57 7.09 17.09
CA PHE A 30 -2.41 7.98 16.88
C PHE A 30 -2.40 9.21 17.81
N SER A 31 -1.28 9.45 18.51
CA SER A 31 -1.03 10.68 19.26
C SER A 31 -0.46 11.75 18.33
N ARG A 32 -1.25 12.77 18.02
CA ARG A 32 -0.84 13.89 17.14
C ARG A 32 0.09 14.90 17.80
N GLU A 33 0.26 14.85 19.13
CA GLU A 33 0.90 15.94 19.87
C GLU A 33 2.42 16.09 19.64
N LYS A 34 3.09 15.07 19.08
CA LYS A 34 4.56 15.09 18.85
C LYS A 34 4.96 15.29 17.39
N TRP A 35 4.02 15.32 16.45
CA TRP A 35 4.31 15.40 15.02
C TRP A 35 3.95 16.77 14.48
N THR A 36 4.97 17.54 14.06
CA THR A 36 4.84 18.96 13.69
C THR A 36 4.63 19.18 12.19
N GLU A 37 4.74 18.13 11.37
CA GLU A 37 4.49 18.27 9.94
C GLU A 37 3.00 18.51 9.67
N GLN A 38 2.73 19.41 8.73
CA GLN A 38 1.37 19.68 8.32
C GLN A 38 0.87 18.54 7.46
N GLU A 39 -0.31 18.02 7.81
CA GLU A 39 -1.02 17.03 7.01
C GLU A 39 -1.33 17.61 5.63
N GLY A 40 -1.06 16.83 4.58
CA GLY A 40 -1.40 17.18 3.22
C GLY A 40 -2.92 17.24 2.99
N PRO A 41 -3.37 17.68 1.80
CA PRO A 41 -4.80 17.89 1.53
C PRO A 41 -5.61 16.58 1.41
N THR A 42 -4.95 15.45 1.16
CA THR A 42 -5.62 14.18 0.83
C THR A 42 -5.01 12.98 1.58
N PRO A 43 -5.07 12.93 2.94
CA PRO A 43 -4.67 11.74 3.68
C PRO A 43 -5.66 10.60 3.41
N PHE A 44 -5.16 9.37 3.31
CA PHE A 44 -5.92 8.17 2.95
C PHE A 44 -6.79 8.39 1.70
N PRO A 45 -6.19 8.77 0.55
CA PRO A 45 -6.95 9.12 -0.64
C PRO A 45 -7.83 7.95 -1.10
N SER A 46 -9.06 8.24 -1.50
CA SER A 46 -9.88 7.27 -2.24
C SER A 46 -9.40 7.12 -3.68
N ILE A 47 -9.87 6.10 -4.38
CA ILE A 47 -9.58 5.86 -5.80
C ILE A 47 -9.89 7.02 -6.76
N SER A 48 -10.59 8.07 -6.30
CA SER A 48 -10.92 9.27 -7.07
C SER A 48 -10.29 10.56 -6.54
N ALA A 49 -9.66 10.52 -5.36
CA ALA A 49 -9.18 11.71 -4.68
C ALA A 49 -8.06 12.43 -5.44
N LEU A 50 -7.22 11.67 -6.18
CA LEU A 50 -6.08 12.21 -6.95
C LEU A 50 -6.39 12.39 -8.44
N ARG A 51 -7.62 12.10 -8.88
CA ARG A 51 -8.01 12.08 -10.29
C ARG A 51 -7.68 13.37 -11.04
N ASP A 52 -7.87 14.52 -10.40
CA ASP A 52 -7.57 15.82 -11.03
C ASP A 52 -6.07 16.04 -11.25
N TRP A 53 -5.23 15.51 -10.36
CA TRP A 53 -3.78 15.50 -10.54
C TRP A 53 -3.38 14.50 -11.63
N ASP A 54 -3.94 13.29 -11.59
CA ASP A 54 -3.69 12.24 -12.58
C ASP A 54 -4.01 12.72 -14.00
N LYS A 55 -5.14 13.42 -14.18
CA LYS A 55 -5.53 13.96 -15.49
C LYS A 55 -4.60 15.06 -15.99
N LYS A 56 -3.94 15.82 -15.10
CA LYS A 56 -2.88 16.75 -15.51
C LYS A 56 -1.66 15.99 -16.04
N LEU A 57 -1.30 14.88 -15.40
CA LEU A 57 -0.21 14.02 -15.88
C LEU A 57 -0.56 13.38 -17.23
N LEU A 58 -1.75 12.78 -17.36
CA LEU A 58 -2.22 12.14 -18.59
C LEU A 58 -2.40 13.12 -19.75
N ALA A 59 -2.73 14.38 -19.46
CA ALA A 59 -2.77 15.43 -20.49
C ALA A 59 -1.36 15.75 -21.03
N ARG A 60 -0.33 15.71 -20.18
CA ARG A 60 1.07 15.94 -20.59
C ARG A 60 1.70 14.71 -21.22
N TYR A 61 1.37 13.53 -20.70
CA TYR A 61 1.88 12.24 -21.13
C TYR A 61 0.70 11.36 -21.55
N PRO A 62 0.17 11.57 -22.77
CA PRO A 62 -0.99 10.82 -23.24
C PRO A 62 -0.69 9.32 -23.29
N PRO A 63 -1.60 8.47 -22.79
CA PRO A 63 -1.43 7.03 -22.89
C PRO A 63 -1.45 6.60 -24.36
N PHE A 64 -0.56 5.69 -24.70
CA PHE A 64 -0.49 5.08 -26.02
C PHE A 64 -0.92 3.62 -25.95
N TYR A 65 -2.03 3.30 -26.62
CA TYR A 65 -2.65 1.99 -26.56
C TYR A 65 -2.18 1.11 -27.72
N LEU A 66 -1.43 0.06 -27.39
CA LEU A 66 -1.05 -1.02 -28.31
C LEU A 66 -1.71 -2.32 -27.87
N PRO A 67 -2.88 -2.68 -28.42
CA PRO A 67 -3.58 -3.90 -28.03
C PRO A 67 -2.74 -5.15 -28.27
N PHE A 68 -2.53 -5.95 -27.22
CA PHE A 68 -2.03 -7.32 -27.38
C PHE A 68 -3.09 -8.26 -27.98
N CYS A 69 -4.37 -7.92 -27.76
CA CYS A 69 -5.52 -8.65 -28.25
C CYS A 69 -6.68 -7.68 -28.50
N ASP A 70 -7.31 -7.79 -29.68
CA ASP A 70 -8.45 -6.95 -30.08
C ASP A 70 -9.81 -7.50 -29.57
N LEU A 71 -9.78 -8.53 -28.72
CA LEU A 71 -10.98 -9.15 -28.17
C LEU A 71 -11.14 -8.84 -26.67
N CYS A 72 -12.38 -8.62 -26.25
CA CYS A 72 -12.76 -8.67 -24.83
C CYS A 72 -13.50 -9.98 -24.52
N CYS A 73 -13.00 -10.72 -23.52
CA CYS A 73 -13.51 -12.05 -23.12
C CYS A 73 -13.90 -12.12 -21.63
N LEU A 74 -14.16 -10.98 -20.98
CA LEU A 74 -14.31 -10.90 -19.52
C LEU A 74 -15.70 -11.24 -18.95
N CYS A 75 -16.69 -11.57 -19.79
CA CYS A 75 -18.04 -11.89 -19.31
C CYS A 75 -18.81 -12.81 -20.26
N THR A 76 -20.00 -13.23 -19.81
CA THR A 76 -20.88 -14.15 -20.53
C THR A 76 -21.70 -13.53 -21.65
N TYR A 77 -21.63 -12.20 -21.86
CA TYR A 77 -22.15 -11.59 -23.11
C TYR A 77 -21.41 -12.11 -24.36
N GLY A 78 -20.23 -12.71 -24.17
CA GLY A 78 -19.48 -13.38 -25.21
C GLY A 78 -18.17 -12.65 -25.56
N LYS A 79 -17.46 -13.19 -26.54
CA LYS A 79 -16.23 -12.60 -27.06
C LYS A 79 -16.59 -11.41 -27.93
N CYS A 80 -16.25 -10.21 -27.47
CA CYS A 80 -16.49 -8.97 -28.21
C CYS A 80 -15.28 -8.63 -29.08
N ASP A 81 -15.48 -8.47 -30.38
CA ASP A 81 -14.49 -7.90 -31.30
C ASP A 81 -14.47 -6.37 -31.17
N LEU A 82 -13.34 -5.82 -30.71
CA LEU A 82 -13.13 -4.39 -30.47
C LEU A 82 -12.26 -3.73 -31.55
N THR A 83 -11.99 -4.41 -32.67
CA THR A 83 -11.15 -3.89 -33.77
C THR A 83 -11.66 -2.54 -34.27
N GLY A 84 -10.74 -1.58 -34.47
CA GLY A 84 -11.06 -0.25 -34.97
C GLY A 84 -11.90 0.56 -33.98
N THR A 85 -13.11 0.94 -34.38
CA THR A 85 -14.02 1.76 -33.56
C THR A 85 -15.19 0.96 -32.97
N LYS A 86 -15.11 -0.38 -33.01
CA LYS A 86 -16.14 -1.26 -32.46
C LYS A 86 -16.22 -1.12 -30.94
N ARG A 87 -17.38 -1.48 -30.41
CA ARG A 87 -17.65 -1.52 -28.96
C ARG A 87 -18.15 -2.91 -28.59
N GLY A 88 -17.79 -3.34 -27.38
CA GLY A 88 -18.33 -4.57 -26.82
C GLY A 88 -19.80 -4.44 -26.46
N ALA A 89 -20.43 -5.56 -26.13
CA ALA A 89 -21.84 -5.60 -25.75
C ALA A 89 -22.20 -4.67 -24.57
N CYS A 90 -21.25 -4.43 -23.66
CA CYS A 90 -21.40 -3.50 -22.54
C CYS A 90 -21.00 -2.05 -22.87
N GLY A 91 -20.69 -1.73 -24.13
CA GLY A 91 -20.33 -0.39 -24.60
C GLY A 91 -18.85 -0.03 -24.51
N ILE A 92 -17.99 -0.87 -23.90
CA ILE A 92 -16.55 -0.60 -23.79
C ILE A 92 -15.87 -0.58 -25.16
N ASN A 93 -14.94 0.35 -25.39
CA ASN A 93 -14.11 0.41 -26.61
C ASN A 93 -12.73 -0.23 -26.35
N ILE A 94 -11.90 -0.35 -27.40
CA ILE A 94 -10.59 -0.98 -27.28
C ILE A 94 -9.66 -0.23 -26.30
N ALA A 95 -9.64 1.10 -26.31
CA ALA A 95 -8.78 1.89 -25.42
C ALA A 95 -9.12 1.63 -23.95
N ALA A 96 -10.39 1.74 -23.57
CA ALA A 96 -10.84 1.48 -22.21
C ALA A 96 -10.64 0.00 -21.81
N GLN A 97 -10.79 -0.94 -22.74
CA GLN A 97 -10.48 -2.34 -22.48
C GLN A 97 -8.99 -2.55 -22.21
N GLN A 98 -8.09 -1.91 -22.95
CA GLN A 98 -6.65 -2.00 -22.69
C GLN A 98 -6.31 -1.41 -21.31
N SER A 99 -6.81 -0.21 -21.01
CA SER A 99 -6.62 0.42 -19.69
C SER A 99 -7.18 -0.44 -18.55
N ARG A 100 -8.32 -1.10 -18.76
CA ARG A 100 -8.91 -2.04 -17.80
C ARG A 100 -8.00 -3.24 -17.55
N MET A 101 -7.40 -3.80 -18.58
CA MET A 101 -6.43 -4.90 -18.44
C MET A 101 -5.17 -4.45 -17.71
N VAL A 102 -4.69 -3.22 -17.96
CA VAL A 102 -3.57 -2.63 -17.22
C VAL A 102 -3.93 -2.40 -15.75
N LEU A 103 -5.14 -1.92 -15.44
CA LEU A 103 -5.62 -1.80 -14.05
C LEU A 103 -5.62 -3.16 -13.35
N ILE A 104 -6.11 -4.22 -14.02
CA ILE A 104 -6.07 -5.57 -13.46
C ILE A 104 -4.62 -6.01 -13.17
N ALA A 105 -3.70 -5.76 -14.11
CA ALA A 105 -2.29 -6.09 -13.92
C ALA A 105 -1.65 -5.30 -12.76
N ALA A 106 -1.95 -4.00 -12.65
CA ALA A 106 -1.48 -3.16 -11.54
C ALA A 106 -2.05 -3.64 -10.18
N CYS A 107 -3.34 -3.99 -10.13
CA CYS A 107 -3.95 -4.59 -8.95
C CYS A 107 -3.31 -5.92 -8.56
N ILE A 108 -2.93 -6.76 -9.53
CA ILE A 108 -2.21 -8.02 -9.25
C ILE A 108 -0.87 -7.70 -8.57
N GLY A 109 -0.07 -6.79 -9.14
CA GLY A 109 1.21 -6.37 -8.56
C GLY A 109 1.03 -5.84 -7.14
N ALA A 110 0.16 -4.83 -6.98
CA ALA A 110 -0.11 -4.21 -5.69
C ALA A 110 -0.63 -5.21 -4.65
N ALA A 111 -1.51 -6.14 -5.04
CA ALA A 111 -2.00 -7.19 -4.14
C ALA A 111 -0.90 -8.14 -3.66
N THR A 112 0.11 -8.44 -4.49
CA THR A 112 1.23 -9.29 -4.06
C THR A 112 2.06 -8.65 -2.95
N HIS A 113 2.42 -7.37 -3.10
CA HIS A 113 3.20 -6.68 -2.08
C HIS A 113 2.37 -6.37 -0.82
N VAL A 114 1.10 -5.99 -0.96
CA VAL A 114 0.21 -5.77 0.19
C VAL A 114 -0.04 -7.07 0.96
N SER A 115 -0.26 -8.20 0.28
CA SER A 115 -0.41 -9.51 0.93
C SER A 115 0.87 -9.95 1.64
N HIS A 116 2.04 -9.71 1.04
CA HIS A 116 3.33 -10.01 1.66
C HIS A 116 3.53 -9.16 2.93
N ALA A 117 3.27 -7.86 2.85
CA ALA A 117 3.31 -6.94 3.98
C ALA A 117 2.35 -7.37 5.11
N HIS A 118 1.12 -7.78 4.77
CA HIS A 118 0.14 -8.26 5.74
C HIS A 118 0.63 -9.48 6.52
N GLU A 119 1.15 -10.49 5.82
CA GLU A 119 1.71 -11.70 6.45
C GLU A 119 2.90 -11.38 7.37
N LEU A 120 3.79 -10.50 6.90
CA LEU A 120 4.95 -10.04 7.68
C LEU A 120 4.53 -9.34 8.96
N VAL A 121 3.64 -8.34 8.89
CA VAL A 121 3.13 -7.59 10.05
C VAL A 121 2.49 -8.54 11.04
N ASN A 122 1.58 -9.41 10.58
CA ASN A 122 0.91 -10.37 11.44
C ASN A 122 1.87 -11.35 12.11
N HIS A 123 2.84 -11.88 11.36
CA HIS A 123 3.85 -12.77 11.92
C HIS A 123 4.72 -12.05 12.95
N ALA A 124 5.20 -10.85 12.62
CA ALA A 124 6.07 -10.07 13.48
C ALA A 124 5.35 -9.64 14.77
N ILE A 125 4.08 -9.22 14.70
CA ILE A 125 3.27 -8.91 15.88
C ILE A 125 3.10 -10.15 16.77
N ARG A 126 2.77 -11.31 16.19
CA ARG A 126 2.65 -12.56 16.97
C ARG A 126 3.94 -12.97 17.66
N LYS A 127 5.09 -12.73 17.02
CA LYS A 127 6.40 -13.19 17.49
C LYS A 127 7.09 -12.21 18.44
N TYR A 128 6.98 -10.90 18.18
CA TYR A 128 7.73 -9.85 18.87
C TYR A 128 6.85 -8.87 19.64
N GLY A 129 5.53 -8.94 19.46
CA GLY A 129 4.55 -8.08 20.13
C GLY A 129 4.13 -6.87 19.30
N HIS A 130 2.93 -6.38 19.59
CA HIS A 130 2.31 -5.22 18.93
C HIS A 130 3.11 -3.93 19.11
N ASP A 131 3.75 -3.78 20.27
CA ASP A 131 4.50 -2.58 20.66
C ASP A 131 5.97 -2.58 20.24
N LEU A 132 6.41 -3.54 19.42
CA LEU A 132 7.79 -3.51 18.89
C LEU A 132 8.00 -2.21 18.09
N PRO A 133 9.01 -1.38 18.44
CA PRO A 133 9.27 -0.13 17.74
C PRO A 133 9.72 -0.35 16.29
N LEU A 134 9.24 0.49 15.38
CA LEU A 134 9.79 0.58 14.03
C LEU A 134 11.14 1.30 14.07
N ASN A 135 12.13 0.75 13.37
CA ASN A 135 13.50 1.23 13.36
C ASN A 135 14.20 0.88 12.03
N PRO A 136 13.87 1.57 10.93
CA PRO A 136 14.47 1.33 9.63
C PRO A 136 15.93 1.82 9.49
N GLY A 137 16.39 2.71 10.37
CA GLY A 137 17.69 3.37 10.21
C GLY A 137 18.26 4.05 11.45
N GLY A 138 17.74 3.74 12.64
CA GLY A 138 18.18 4.35 13.89
C GLY A 138 18.09 5.87 13.88
N LEU A 139 19.17 6.53 14.30
CA LEU A 139 19.27 7.99 14.28
C LEU A 139 19.72 8.56 12.93
N ALA A 140 20.06 7.72 11.95
CA ALA A 140 20.50 8.16 10.63
C ALA A 140 19.34 8.53 9.69
N VAL A 141 18.10 8.17 10.06
CA VAL A 141 16.90 8.39 9.25
C VAL A 141 15.93 9.27 10.02
N GLU A 142 15.73 10.51 9.54
CA GLU A 142 14.77 11.47 10.12
C GLU A 142 13.34 11.26 9.60
N VAL A 143 13.21 10.70 8.39
CA VAL A 143 11.92 10.38 7.75
C VAL A 143 11.87 8.88 7.51
N GLU A 144 11.34 8.17 8.50
CA GLU A 144 11.37 6.72 8.63
C GLU A 144 10.36 6.00 7.73
N ALA A 145 9.22 6.63 7.45
CA ALA A 145 8.14 6.07 6.64
C ALA A 145 7.57 7.14 5.68
N PRO A 146 8.38 7.65 4.73
CA PRO A 146 8.01 8.79 3.91
C PRO A 146 6.72 8.58 3.10
N ILE A 147 6.48 7.38 2.57
CA ILE A 147 5.32 7.10 1.71
C ILE A 147 4.06 7.01 2.55
N ILE A 148 4.09 6.31 3.69
CA ILE A 148 2.98 6.24 4.66
C ILE A 148 2.68 7.64 5.21
N ARG A 149 3.71 8.41 5.58
CA ARG A 149 3.52 9.79 6.09
C ARG A 149 2.84 10.68 5.06
N LEU A 150 3.24 10.57 3.79
CA LEU A 150 2.65 11.34 2.70
C LEU A 150 1.22 10.90 2.35
N VAL A 151 1.00 9.59 2.19
CA VAL A 151 -0.27 9.04 1.69
C VAL A 151 -1.30 8.93 2.79
N CYS A 152 -0.91 8.41 3.95
CA CYS A 152 -1.81 8.13 5.06
C CYS A 152 -1.88 9.29 6.06
N GLY A 153 -0.95 10.25 6.02
CA GLY A 153 -0.96 11.35 6.98
C GLY A 153 -0.78 10.88 8.42
N ILE A 154 -0.01 9.80 8.62
CA ILE A 154 0.32 9.27 9.95
C ILE A 154 1.81 9.02 10.07
N LYS A 155 2.32 9.06 11.29
CA LYS A 155 3.68 8.68 11.64
C LYS A 155 3.65 7.36 12.42
N PRO A 156 3.91 6.20 11.79
CA PRO A 156 3.89 4.93 12.50
C PRO A 156 5.15 4.79 13.39
N GLU A 157 4.97 4.42 14.66
CA GLU A 157 6.07 4.28 15.62
C GLU A 157 6.32 2.81 16.02
N LYS A 158 5.31 1.95 15.90
CA LYS A 158 5.37 0.52 16.27
C LYS A 158 4.67 -0.37 15.24
N LEU A 159 4.96 -1.68 15.28
CA LEU A 159 4.35 -2.67 14.36
C LEU A 159 2.83 -2.56 14.29
N GLY A 160 2.17 -2.40 15.44
CA GLY A 160 0.72 -2.27 15.53
C GLY A 160 0.11 -1.09 14.79
N ASP A 161 0.88 -0.03 14.56
CA ASP A 161 0.42 1.14 13.82
C ASP A 161 0.23 0.82 12.33
N LEU A 162 0.95 -0.17 11.81
CA LEU A 162 0.89 -0.59 10.40
C LEU A 162 -0.43 -1.30 10.05
N GLU A 163 -1.18 -1.81 11.03
CA GLU A 163 -2.46 -2.47 10.80
C GLU A 163 -3.48 -1.52 10.15
N VAL A 164 -3.49 -0.23 10.53
CA VAL A 164 -4.41 0.75 9.91
C VAL A 164 -4.05 1.04 8.46
N VAL A 165 -2.76 0.98 8.15
CA VAL A 165 -2.25 1.19 6.79
C VAL A 165 -2.70 0.02 5.93
N LEU A 166 -2.43 -1.21 6.37
CA LEU A 166 -2.85 -2.43 5.67
C LEU A 166 -4.37 -2.46 5.42
N GLU A 167 -5.18 -2.15 6.44
CA GLU A 167 -6.63 -2.05 6.29
C GLU A 167 -7.03 -1.05 5.19
N TYR A 168 -6.36 0.10 5.12
CA TYR A 168 -6.58 1.06 4.04
C TYR A 168 -6.18 0.49 2.66
N LEU A 169 -5.00 -0.12 2.53
CA LEU A 169 -4.51 -0.66 1.26
C LEU A 169 -5.42 -1.76 0.71
N GLU A 170 -5.85 -2.69 1.56
CA GLU A 170 -6.76 -3.78 1.21
C GLU A 170 -8.14 -3.26 0.77
N ASN A 171 -8.65 -2.24 1.46
CA ASN A 171 -9.89 -1.58 1.06
C ASN A 171 -9.76 -0.86 -0.30
N GLN A 172 -8.63 -0.21 -0.58
CA GLN A 172 -8.40 0.41 -1.89
C GLN A 172 -8.25 -0.63 -3.00
N LEU A 173 -7.53 -1.73 -2.77
CA LEU A 173 -7.41 -2.83 -3.73
C LEU A 173 -8.76 -3.44 -4.07
N THR A 174 -9.61 -3.66 -3.06
CA THR A 174 -10.98 -4.13 -3.27
C THR A 174 -11.79 -3.17 -4.14
N SER A 175 -11.64 -1.86 -3.92
CA SER A 175 -12.32 -0.82 -4.70
C SER A 175 -11.84 -0.77 -6.15
N LEU A 176 -10.53 -0.90 -6.38
CA LEU A 176 -9.93 -0.91 -7.72
C LEU A 176 -10.32 -2.16 -8.51
N LEU A 177 -10.28 -3.33 -7.88
CA LEU A 177 -10.68 -4.58 -8.51
C LEU A 177 -12.18 -4.57 -8.87
N SER A 178 -13.01 -3.99 -7.99
CA SER A 178 -14.43 -3.76 -8.29
C SER A 178 -14.60 -2.90 -9.55
N ALA A 179 -13.86 -1.79 -9.68
CA ALA A 179 -13.92 -0.92 -10.85
C ALA A 179 -13.50 -1.60 -12.17
N ALA A 180 -12.72 -2.69 -12.10
CA ALA A 180 -12.33 -3.49 -13.26
C ALA A 180 -13.40 -4.50 -13.71
N HIS A 181 -14.49 -4.68 -12.94
CA HIS A 181 -15.56 -5.59 -13.35
C HIS A 181 -16.30 -5.07 -14.60
N THR A 182 -16.92 -5.99 -15.35
CA THR A 182 -17.76 -5.64 -16.49
C THR A 182 -18.91 -4.72 -16.07
N GLY A 183 -19.11 -3.64 -16.84
CA GLY A 183 -20.19 -2.67 -16.61
C GLY A 183 -19.89 -1.59 -15.56
N GLN A 184 -18.64 -1.47 -15.12
CA GLN A 184 -18.20 -0.46 -14.15
C GLN A 184 -17.62 0.77 -14.88
N GLU A 185 -16.30 0.97 -14.82
CA GLU A 185 -15.65 2.08 -15.51
C GLU A 185 -15.63 1.86 -17.05
N GLY A 186 -15.79 2.94 -17.80
CA GLY A 186 -15.86 2.94 -19.26
C GLY A 186 -14.96 3.99 -19.92
N ASP A 187 -14.41 4.94 -19.16
CA ASP A 187 -13.46 5.92 -19.64
C ASP A 187 -12.02 5.43 -19.47
N ASN A 188 -11.23 5.46 -20.54
CA ASN A 188 -9.87 4.94 -20.53
C ASN A 188 -8.95 5.78 -19.63
N LEU A 189 -9.13 7.11 -19.57
CA LEU A 189 -8.31 7.97 -18.71
C LEU A 189 -8.67 7.81 -17.24
N ASP A 190 -9.93 7.53 -16.91
CA ASP A 190 -10.35 7.20 -15.55
C ASP A 190 -9.89 5.80 -15.12
N PHE A 191 -9.64 4.87 -16.04
CA PHE A 191 -8.87 3.66 -15.76
C PHE A 191 -7.40 3.98 -15.49
N GLU A 192 -6.74 4.81 -16.30
CA GLU A 192 -5.33 5.17 -16.06
C GLU A 192 -5.11 5.89 -14.73
N SER A 193 -6.03 6.78 -14.33
CA SER A 193 -5.99 7.39 -12.99
C SER A 193 -6.08 6.33 -11.88
N LYS A 194 -6.91 5.30 -12.06
CA LYS A 194 -6.97 4.15 -11.12
C LYS A 194 -5.70 3.30 -11.15
N VAL A 195 -5.00 3.22 -12.29
CA VAL A 195 -3.68 2.58 -12.39
C VAL A 195 -2.64 3.36 -11.57
N PHE A 196 -2.61 4.69 -11.66
CA PHE A 196 -1.75 5.51 -10.80
C PHE A 196 -2.08 5.32 -9.32
N HIS A 197 -3.37 5.25 -8.97
CA HIS A 197 -3.78 4.93 -7.61
C HIS A 197 -3.28 3.55 -7.17
N ALA A 198 -3.42 2.52 -8.00
CA ALA A 198 -2.90 1.18 -7.70
C ALA A 198 -1.38 1.18 -7.46
N GLY A 199 -0.62 1.92 -8.27
CA GLY A 199 0.83 2.06 -8.07
C GLY A 199 1.20 2.80 -6.79
N MET A 200 0.42 3.81 -6.39
CA MET A 200 0.62 4.46 -5.09
C MET A 200 0.34 3.50 -3.93
N ILE A 201 -0.73 2.72 -3.99
CA ILE A 201 -1.04 1.66 -3.00
C ILE A 201 0.06 0.60 -2.94
N ASP A 202 0.60 0.20 -4.09
CA ASP A 202 1.73 -0.73 -4.19
C ASP A 202 2.95 -0.24 -3.42
N HIS A 203 3.35 1.01 -3.64
CA HIS A 203 4.48 1.63 -2.96
C HIS A 203 4.29 1.74 -1.45
N VAL A 204 3.08 2.02 -0.96
CA VAL A 204 2.81 1.99 0.48
C VAL A 204 2.95 0.57 1.02
N GLY A 205 2.44 -0.45 0.30
CA GLY A 205 2.58 -1.86 0.69
C GLY A 205 4.05 -2.31 0.78
N LEU A 206 4.86 -1.93 -0.20
CA LEU A 206 6.31 -2.16 -0.20
C LEU A 206 7.00 -1.52 1.02
N GLU A 207 6.67 -0.27 1.34
CA GLU A 207 7.23 0.40 2.52
C GLU A 207 6.82 -0.29 3.83
N VAL A 208 5.57 -0.74 3.96
CA VAL A 208 5.12 -1.52 5.14
C VAL A 208 5.92 -2.81 5.29
N ALA A 209 6.12 -3.56 4.20
CA ALA A 209 6.89 -4.81 4.23
C ALA A 209 8.34 -4.57 4.69
N ASP A 210 9.02 -3.60 4.09
CA ASP A 210 10.41 -3.28 4.38
C ASP A 210 10.60 -2.78 5.82
N LEU A 211 9.71 -1.87 6.29
CA LEU A 211 9.69 -1.38 7.67
C LEU A 211 9.66 -2.53 8.68
N VAL A 212 8.80 -3.53 8.46
CA VAL A 212 8.65 -4.67 9.38
C VAL A 212 9.89 -5.53 9.37
N GLN A 213 10.40 -5.89 8.20
CA GLN A 213 11.57 -6.77 8.06
C GLN A 213 12.82 -6.13 8.69
N VAL A 214 13.08 -4.86 8.39
CA VAL A 214 14.23 -4.13 8.93
C VAL A 214 14.12 -3.96 10.44
N SER A 215 12.91 -3.69 10.95
CA SER A 215 12.71 -3.46 12.39
C SER A 215 12.73 -4.74 13.21
N ALA A 216 12.15 -5.84 12.69
CA ALA A 216 11.89 -7.06 13.45
C ALA A 216 12.87 -8.21 13.19
N TYR A 217 13.45 -8.30 11.99
CA TYR A 217 14.30 -9.44 11.59
C TYR A 217 15.80 -9.13 11.58
N GLY A 218 16.20 -7.94 12.05
CA GLY A 218 17.61 -7.59 12.18
C GLY A 218 18.31 -7.38 10.85
N TYR A 219 17.61 -6.90 9.82
CA TYR A 219 18.26 -6.50 8.58
C TYR A 219 19.14 -5.25 8.82
N PRO A 220 20.10 -4.96 7.94
CA PRO A 220 20.90 -3.74 8.00
C PRO A 220 20.03 -2.48 8.04
N LYS A 221 20.40 -1.51 8.87
CA LYS A 221 19.61 -0.31 9.15
C LYS A 221 20.28 0.93 8.58
N ALA A 222 19.96 1.27 7.34
CA ALA A 222 20.61 2.36 6.60
C ALA A 222 22.16 2.30 6.69
N ASP A 223 22.70 1.08 6.68
CA ASP A 223 24.12 0.81 6.92
C ASP A 223 24.90 0.93 5.60
N PRO A 224 25.79 1.93 5.46
CA PRO A 224 26.61 2.08 4.26
C PRO A 224 27.62 0.93 4.08
N ASP A 225 27.92 0.20 5.15
CA ASP A 225 28.91 -0.89 5.19
C ASP A 225 28.23 -2.27 5.32
N ALA A 226 26.98 -2.38 4.84
CA ALA A 226 26.26 -3.65 4.82
C ALA A 226 27.09 -4.77 4.16
N ALA A 227 27.09 -5.95 4.79
CA ALA A 227 27.96 -7.05 4.39
C ALA A 227 27.72 -7.52 2.95
N LEU A 228 28.81 -7.80 2.23
CA LEU A 228 28.75 -8.42 0.91
C LEU A 228 28.35 -9.90 1.02
N VAL A 229 27.51 -10.35 0.09
CA VAL A 229 27.08 -11.74 -0.02
C VAL A 229 27.46 -12.28 -1.40
N ASP A 230 27.99 -13.49 -1.43
CA ASP A 230 28.37 -14.17 -2.67
C ASP A 230 27.12 -14.53 -3.50
N LEU A 231 27.13 -14.19 -4.79
CA LEU A 231 25.99 -14.42 -5.71
C LEU A 231 26.43 -15.24 -6.94
N GLY A 232 25.58 -16.19 -7.33
CA GLY A 232 25.72 -16.99 -8.55
C GLY A 232 25.98 -18.47 -8.29
N MET A 233 25.66 -19.33 -9.26
CA MET A 233 25.74 -20.79 -9.08
C MET A 233 27.14 -21.30 -8.72
N GLY A 234 28.20 -20.58 -9.08
CA GLY A 234 29.59 -20.94 -8.76
C GLY A 234 29.97 -20.83 -7.29
N THR A 235 29.12 -20.21 -6.45
CA THR A 235 29.38 -20.04 -5.01
C THR A 235 28.92 -21.25 -4.19
N VAL A 236 28.18 -22.17 -4.82
CA VAL A 236 27.61 -23.35 -4.16
C VAL A 236 28.68 -24.43 -3.95
N ASP A 237 28.90 -24.80 -2.68
CA ASP A 237 29.75 -25.92 -2.32
C ASP A 237 29.01 -27.26 -2.47
N THR A 238 29.22 -27.92 -3.60
CA THR A 238 28.56 -29.20 -3.93
C THR A 238 29.00 -30.38 -3.05
N LYS A 239 29.96 -30.18 -2.14
CA LYS A 239 30.37 -31.21 -1.16
C LYS A 239 29.48 -31.20 0.10
N LYS A 240 28.62 -30.20 0.27
CA LYS A 240 27.70 -30.06 1.41
C LYS A 240 26.25 -30.28 0.98
N PRO A 241 25.34 -30.70 1.89
CA PRO A 241 23.91 -30.64 1.65
C PRO A 241 23.46 -29.22 1.34
N VAL A 242 22.64 -29.05 0.30
CA VAL A 242 22.14 -27.74 -0.15
C VAL A 242 20.63 -27.66 0.13
N ILE A 243 20.21 -26.59 0.81
CA ILE A 243 18.80 -26.23 0.98
C ILE A 243 18.51 -25.04 0.09
N LEU A 244 17.63 -25.21 -0.89
CA LEU A 244 17.20 -24.16 -1.81
C LEU A 244 15.85 -23.58 -1.35
N VAL A 245 15.81 -22.27 -1.16
CA VAL A 245 14.60 -21.52 -0.82
C VAL A 245 14.25 -20.64 -2.01
N ILE A 246 13.06 -20.81 -2.59
CA ILE A 246 12.54 -20.03 -3.72
C ILE A 246 11.20 -19.43 -3.32
N GLY A 247 11.08 -18.11 -3.40
CA GLY A 247 9.86 -17.41 -3.03
C GLY A 247 10.13 -15.95 -2.71
N HIS A 248 9.17 -15.35 -2.03
CA HIS A 248 9.23 -14.01 -1.43
C HIS A 248 8.89 -14.15 0.05
#